data_AF-A0A9P1FNQ2-F1
#
_entry.id   AF-A0A9P1FNQ2-F1
#
_cell.length_a   1.000
_cell.length_b   1.000
_cell.length_c   1.000
_cell.angle_alpha   90.00
_cell.angle_beta   90.00
_cell.angle_gamma   90.00
#
_symmetry.space_group_name_H-M   'P 1'
#
loop_
_entity.id
_entity.type
_entity.pdbx_description
1 polymer ?
#
loop_
_entity_poly.entity_id
_entity_poly.type
_entity_poly.pdbx_seq_one_letter_code
_entity_poly.pdbx_strand_id
1 'polypeptide(L)'
;MGRCNWCRDKLEVPNKLFASMPSTMKAPWQQHLAEIRVIDVPAKNLQEFQAFLHEFSGSGDLPIAEQRFFDPYVAYTGKVHTQHRSVADILQYLLNYAAKNPQYEEARRNCQTFASDFFTLLTGEEAVPTQAFCRALYKPRAMDFMYAGPIANTV
;
A
#
# COMPACT_ATOMS: atom_id res chain seq x y z
N MET A 1 -3.57 -17.46 6.56
CA MET A 1 -3.71 -16.06 6.10
C MET A 1 -2.34 -15.53 5.76
N GLY A 2 -2.18 -14.89 4.60
CA GLY A 2 -0.89 -14.35 4.18
C GLY A 2 -0.41 -13.29 5.18
N ARG A 3 0.79 -13.48 5.74
CA ARG A 3 1.38 -12.51 6.65
C ARG A 3 1.82 -11.28 5.87
N CYS A 4 1.63 -10.11 6.46
CA CYS A 4 2.18 -8.89 5.89
C CYS A 4 3.64 -8.76 6.32
N ASN A 5 4.56 -8.69 5.36
CA ASN A 5 5.99 -8.46 5.66
C ASN A 5 6.24 -7.13 6.39
N TRP A 6 5.24 -6.25 6.43
CA TRP A 6 5.29 -4.91 7.02
C TRP A 6 4.66 -4.85 8.42
N CYS A 7 4.04 -5.92 8.92
CA CYS A 7 3.40 -5.98 10.24
C CYS A 7 4.23 -6.74 11.28
N ARG A 8 4.05 -6.42 12.57
CA ARG A 8 4.78 -7.03 13.70
C ARG A 8 4.66 -8.57 13.74
N ASP A 9 3.56 -9.10 13.22
CA ASP A 9 3.25 -10.53 13.13
C ASP A 9 4.13 -11.34 12.16
N LYS A 10 4.96 -10.69 11.32
CA LYS A 10 5.92 -11.36 10.40
C LYS A 10 6.70 -12.47 11.10
N LEU A 11 7.15 -12.20 12.33
CA LEU A 11 8.02 -13.08 13.13
C LEU A 11 7.27 -14.02 14.07
N GLU A 12 5.94 -13.92 14.15
CA GLU A 12 5.18 -14.80 15.05
C GLU A 12 5.35 -16.26 14.64
N VAL A 13 5.33 -17.19 15.60
CA VAL A 13 5.39 -18.62 15.25
C VAL A 13 4.10 -19.00 14.50
N PRO A 14 4.18 -19.63 13.30
CA PRO A 14 2.99 -20.07 12.60
C PRO A 14 2.19 -21.04 13.46
N ASN A 15 0.90 -20.78 13.62
CA ASN A 15 0.03 -21.69 14.34
C ASN A 15 -0.13 -23.03 13.58
N LYS A 16 -0.59 -24.08 14.28
CA LYS A 16 -0.77 -25.42 13.70
C LYS A 16 -1.66 -25.43 12.45
N LEU A 17 -2.65 -24.54 12.40
CA LEU A 17 -3.53 -24.38 11.24
C LEU A 17 -2.76 -23.82 10.04
N PHE A 18 -1.96 -22.77 10.22
CA PHE A 18 -1.13 -22.22 9.14
C PHE A 18 -0.10 -23.23 8.65
N ALA A 19 0.53 -23.99 9.55
CA ALA A 19 1.50 -25.02 9.18
C ALA A 19 0.87 -26.11 8.28
N SER A 20 -0.36 -26.51 8.59
CA SER A 20 -1.12 -27.53 7.85
C SER A 20 -1.79 -27.04 6.56
N MET A 21 -1.88 -25.72 6.33
CA MET A 21 -2.42 -25.19 5.07
C MET A 21 -1.50 -25.52 3.87
N PRO A 22 -2.07 -25.91 2.71
CA PRO A 22 -1.31 -26.01 1.47
C PRO A 22 -0.76 -24.64 1.04
N SER A 23 0.36 -24.63 0.32
CA SER A 23 1.06 -23.39 -0.08
C SER A 23 0.17 -22.42 -0.86
N THR A 24 -0.75 -22.93 -1.67
CA THR A 24 -1.75 -22.15 -2.41
C THR A 24 -2.72 -21.39 -1.50
N MET A 25 -2.97 -21.88 -0.28
CA MET A 25 -3.78 -21.18 0.73
C MET A 25 -2.97 -20.24 1.62
N LYS A 26 -1.63 -20.38 1.63
CA LYS A 26 -0.71 -19.48 2.35
C LYS A 26 -0.50 -18.16 1.59
N ALA A 27 -0.52 -18.22 0.26
CA ALA A 27 -0.46 -17.08 -0.64
C ALA A 27 -1.71 -17.00 -1.52
N PRO A 28 -2.88 -16.65 -0.95
CA PRO A 28 -4.15 -16.67 -1.68
C PRO A 28 -4.29 -15.56 -2.73
N TRP A 29 -3.27 -14.73 -2.94
CA TRP A 29 -3.33 -13.58 -3.85
C TRP A 29 -3.05 -13.99 -5.29
N GLN A 30 -3.79 -13.38 -6.22
CA GLN A 30 -3.60 -13.56 -7.65
C GLN A 30 -2.58 -12.54 -8.16
N GLN A 31 -1.47 -13.02 -8.72
CA GLN A 31 -0.34 -12.15 -9.13
C GLN A 31 -0.70 -11.11 -10.20
N HIS A 32 -1.79 -11.33 -10.94
CA HIS A 32 -2.26 -10.44 -12.00
C HIS A 32 -3.39 -9.50 -11.53
N LEU A 33 -3.85 -9.62 -10.28
CA LEU A 33 -4.84 -8.74 -9.70
C LEU A 33 -4.20 -7.78 -8.71
N ALA A 34 -4.67 -6.54 -8.73
CA ALA A 34 -4.32 -5.52 -7.77
C ALA A 34 -4.93 -5.87 -6.41
N GLU A 35 -4.11 -5.83 -5.38
CA GLU A 35 -4.53 -5.98 -3.99
C GLU A 35 -4.05 -4.76 -3.21
N ILE A 36 -4.97 -4.12 -2.49
CA ILE A 36 -4.66 -3.00 -1.59
C ILE A 36 -4.87 -3.50 -0.17
N ARG A 37 -3.84 -3.39 0.67
CA ARG A 37 -3.91 -3.72 2.09
C ARG A 37 -3.74 -2.45 2.91
N VAL A 38 -4.64 -2.22 3.84
CA VAL A 38 -4.60 -1.10 4.77
C VAL A 38 -4.21 -1.63 6.14
N ILE A 39 -3.22 -0.99 6.75
CA ILE A 39 -2.68 -1.38 8.05
C ILE A 39 -2.52 -0.10 8.86
N ASP A 40 -3.03 -0.13 10.09
CA ASP A 40 -2.80 0.94 11.04
C ASP A 40 -1.37 0.86 11.59
N VAL A 41 -0.60 1.92 11.35
CA VAL A 41 0.72 2.10 11.95
C VAL A 41 0.56 2.99 13.18
N PRO A 42 1.21 2.69 14.32
CA PRO A 42 1.06 3.45 15.56
C PRO A 42 1.78 4.82 15.54
N ALA A 43 1.85 5.47 14.38
CA ALA A 43 2.46 6.78 14.19
C ALA A 43 1.38 7.85 13.95
N LYS A 44 1.41 8.93 14.73
CA LYS A 44 0.41 10.01 14.67
C LYS A 44 0.80 11.16 13.77
N ASN A 45 2.07 11.25 13.42
CA ASN A 45 2.65 12.33 12.63
C ASN A 45 3.86 11.82 11.83
N LEU A 46 4.38 12.69 10.96
CA LEU A 46 5.50 12.36 10.09
C LEU A 46 6.75 11.97 10.87
N GLN A 47 7.04 12.64 11.97
CA GLN A 47 8.24 12.38 12.77
C GLN A 47 8.18 10.99 13.43
N GLU A 48 7.04 10.64 14.04
CA GLU A 48 6.80 9.30 14.58
C GLU A 48 6.85 8.23 13.48
N PHE A 49 6.36 8.55 12.28
CA PHE A 49 6.41 7.61 11.16
C PHE A 49 7.84 7.40 10.65
N GLN A 50 8.64 8.46 10.56
CA GLN A 50 10.06 8.36 10.21
C GLN A 50 10.84 7.57 11.26
N ALA A 51 10.55 7.76 12.56
CA ALA A 51 11.13 6.97 13.62
C ALA A 51 10.77 5.48 13.49
N PHE A 52 9.51 5.17 13.19
CA PHE A 52 9.06 3.81 12.89
C PHE A 52 9.81 3.21 11.68
N LEU A 53 9.97 3.97 10.60
CA LEU A 53 10.73 3.51 9.42
C LEU A 53 12.19 3.22 9.77
N HIS A 54 12.82 4.08 10.57
CA HIS A 54 14.21 3.93 11.02
C HIS A 54 14.39 2.73 11.96
N GLU A 55 13.47 2.50 12.91
CA GLU A 55 13.51 1.35 13.82
C GLU A 55 13.59 0.02 13.05
N PHE A 56 12.82 -0.10 11.98
CA PHE A 56 12.75 -1.31 11.15
C PHE A 56 13.65 -1.24 9.90
N SER A 57 14.57 -0.28 9.78
CA SER A 57 15.47 -0.17 8.62
C SER A 57 16.76 -0.96 8.80
N GLY A 58 17.55 -1.06 7.74
CA GLY A 58 18.93 -1.57 7.79
C GLY A 58 19.87 -0.78 8.70
N SER A 59 19.53 0.48 9.00
CA SER A 59 20.26 1.36 9.92
C SER A 59 19.70 1.38 11.35
N GLY A 60 18.61 0.65 11.60
CA GLY A 60 17.99 0.55 12.93
C GLY A 60 18.72 -0.41 13.87
N ASP A 61 18.30 -0.41 15.13
CA ASP A 61 18.91 -1.23 16.20
C ASP A 61 18.39 -2.68 16.22
N LEU A 62 17.44 -3.03 15.35
CA LEU A 62 16.84 -4.36 15.32
C LEU A 62 17.70 -5.39 14.56
N PRO A 63 17.64 -6.68 14.94
CA PRO A 63 18.32 -7.75 14.19
C PRO A 63 17.87 -7.81 12.73
N ILE A 64 18.75 -8.25 11.82
CA ILE A 64 18.49 -8.36 10.37
C ILE A 64 17.18 -9.12 10.06
N ALA A 65 16.87 -10.16 10.84
CA ALA A 65 15.63 -10.93 10.67
C ALA A 65 14.36 -10.08 10.87
N GLU A 66 14.44 -9.07 11.73
CA GLU A 66 13.35 -8.16 12.09
C GLU A 66 13.31 -6.89 11.24
N GLN A 67 14.41 -6.58 10.53
CA GLN A 67 14.45 -5.49 9.56
C GLN A 67 13.42 -5.71 8.43
N ARG A 68 12.86 -4.60 7.96
CA ARG A 68 11.78 -4.54 6.96
C ARG A 68 12.15 -3.62 5.81
N PHE A 69 12.79 -2.51 6.12
CA PHE A 69 13.18 -1.50 5.16
C PHE A 69 14.68 -1.57 4.93
N PHE A 70 15.14 -1.45 3.70
CA PHE A 70 16.57 -1.38 3.43
C PHE A 70 17.09 0.04 3.69
N ASP A 71 16.54 1.01 2.97
CA ASP A 71 16.89 2.43 3.07
C ASP A 71 15.63 3.29 2.87
N PRO A 72 14.82 3.50 3.92
CA PRO A 72 13.57 4.25 3.80
C PRO A 72 13.84 5.76 3.72
N TYR A 73 13.19 6.41 2.76
CA TYR A 73 13.19 7.86 2.65
C TYR A 73 11.79 8.39 2.33
N VAL A 74 11.56 9.67 2.65
CA VAL A 74 10.29 10.35 2.36
C VAL A 74 10.42 11.08 1.03
N ALA A 75 9.74 10.57 0.00
CA ALA A 75 9.72 11.21 -1.32
C ALA A 75 8.80 12.45 -1.35
N TYR A 76 7.65 12.36 -0.69
CA TYR A 76 6.62 13.40 -0.67
C TYR A 76 5.97 13.49 0.71
N THR A 77 5.59 14.70 1.09
CA THR A 77 4.77 14.99 2.28
C THR A 77 3.93 16.22 1.96
N GLY A 78 2.69 16.26 2.43
CA GLY A 78 1.76 17.33 2.10
C GLY A 78 0.65 17.43 3.14
N LYS A 79 -0.08 18.55 3.10
CA LYS A 79 -1.25 18.72 3.96
C LYS A 79 -2.43 18.02 3.32
N VAL A 80 -3.04 17.09 4.06
CA VAL A 80 -4.27 16.44 3.62
C VAL A 80 -5.47 17.36 3.76
N HIS A 81 -6.46 17.20 2.88
CA HIS A 81 -7.74 17.88 3.02
C HIS A 81 -8.41 17.57 4.37
N THR A 82 -9.12 18.56 4.93
CA THR A 82 -9.76 18.42 6.26
C THR A 82 -11.07 17.64 6.22
N GLN A 83 -11.69 17.53 5.04
CA GLN A 83 -12.96 16.85 4.80
C GLN A 83 -12.74 15.47 4.18
N HIS A 84 -13.73 14.59 4.30
CA HIS A 84 -13.76 13.25 3.68
C HIS A 84 -12.53 12.38 3.99
N ARG A 85 -12.12 12.37 5.25
CA ARG A 85 -10.93 11.64 5.74
C ARG A 85 -11.27 10.60 6.82
N SER A 86 -12.54 10.24 6.96
CA SER A 86 -12.90 9.15 7.86
C SER A 86 -12.34 7.83 7.32
N VAL A 87 -12.22 6.82 8.17
CA VAL A 87 -11.82 5.47 7.74
C VAL A 87 -12.76 4.96 6.65
N ALA A 88 -14.06 5.26 6.74
CA ALA A 88 -15.03 4.87 5.72
C ALA A 88 -14.78 5.56 4.38
N ASP A 89 -14.45 6.85 4.38
CA ASP A 89 -14.11 7.59 3.15
C ASP A 89 -12.87 7.00 2.49
N ILE A 90 -11.81 6.75 3.28
CA ILE A 90 -10.57 6.16 2.80
C ILE A 90 -10.86 4.79 2.18
N LEU A 91 -11.57 3.91 2.88
CA LEU A 91 -11.92 2.59 2.36
C LEU A 91 -12.75 2.67 1.07
N GLN A 92 -13.71 3.60 0.99
CA GLN A 92 -14.49 3.80 -0.22
C GLN A 92 -13.62 4.22 -1.41
N TYR A 93 -12.67 5.14 -1.20
CA TYR A 93 -11.70 5.54 -2.22
C TYR A 93 -10.90 4.34 -2.72
N LEU A 94 -10.35 3.54 -1.81
CA LEU A 94 -9.54 2.38 -2.17
C LEU A 94 -10.35 1.33 -2.95
N LEU A 95 -11.60 1.09 -2.54
CA LEU A 95 -12.52 0.19 -3.24
C LEU A 95 -12.83 0.71 -4.65
N ASN A 96 -13.09 2.00 -4.81
CA ASN A 96 -13.33 2.63 -6.11
C ASN A 96 -12.14 2.45 -7.06
N TYR A 97 -10.93 2.73 -6.56
CA TYR A 97 -9.69 2.60 -7.34
C TYR A 97 -9.44 1.15 -7.78
N ALA A 98 -9.62 0.18 -6.87
CA ALA A 98 -9.46 -1.23 -7.17
C ALA A 98 -10.53 -1.75 -8.15
N ALA A 99 -11.79 -1.33 -7.97
CA ALA A 99 -12.91 -1.75 -8.82
C ALA A 99 -12.79 -1.24 -10.26
N LYS A 100 -12.26 -0.02 -10.45
CA LYS A 100 -12.22 0.62 -11.76
C LYS A 100 -11.28 -0.08 -12.73
N ASN A 101 -10.18 -0.62 -12.23
CA ASN A 101 -9.39 -1.59 -12.99
C ASN A 101 -8.66 -2.53 -12.01
N PRO A 102 -9.03 -3.81 -11.96
CA PRO A 102 -8.50 -4.76 -10.99
C PRO A 102 -7.14 -5.35 -11.39
N GLN A 103 -6.58 -5.01 -12.57
CA GLN A 103 -5.34 -5.64 -13.04
C GLN A 103 -4.09 -5.00 -12.43
N TYR A 104 -3.17 -5.85 -11.97
CA TYR A 104 -1.82 -5.43 -11.58
C TYR A 104 -0.89 -5.42 -12.79
N GLU A 105 -0.16 -4.32 -12.99
CA GLU A 105 0.87 -4.21 -14.03
C GLU A 105 2.11 -3.54 -13.43
N GLU A 106 3.21 -4.27 -13.32
CA GLU A 106 4.43 -3.78 -12.65
C GLU A 106 4.93 -2.43 -13.23
N ALA A 107 4.81 -2.22 -14.54
CA ALA A 107 5.29 -1.01 -15.20
C ALA A 107 4.36 0.21 -15.06
N ARG A 108 3.05 -0.01 -14.90
CA ARG A 108 2.03 1.05 -15.10
C ARG A 108 1.04 1.19 -13.94
N ARG A 109 0.88 0.13 -13.15
CA ARG A 109 -0.13 -0.06 -12.10
C ARG A 109 0.45 -0.90 -10.97
N ASN A 110 1.35 -0.26 -10.23
CA ASN A 110 2.04 -0.85 -9.09
C ASN A 110 1.86 0.02 -7.83
N CYS A 111 2.53 -0.33 -6.74
CA CYS A 111 2.43 0.40 -5.49
C CYS A 111 2.93 1.86 -5.58
N GLN A 112 3.91 2.17 -6.43
CA GLN A 112 4.40 3.54 -6.60
C GLN A 112 3.40 4.41 -7.35
N THR A 113 2.82 3.91 -8.45
CA THR A 113 1.79 4.65 -9.19
C THR A 113 0.55 4.86 -8.32
N PHE A 114 0.15 3.83 -7.56
CA PHE A 114 -0.93 3.95 -6.58
C PHE A 114 -0.62 5.01 -5.51
N ALA A 115 0.59 4.99 -4.92
CA ALA A 115 0.98 5.94 -3.89
C ALA A 115 0.98 7.39 -4.42
N SER A 116 1.44 7.60 -5.66
CA SER A 116 1.36 8.91 -6.31
C SER A 116 -0.08 9.37 -6.52
N ASP A 117 -0.95 8.52 -7.08
CA ASP A 117 -2.35 8.86 -7.30
C ASP A 117 -3.08 9.15 -5.98
N PHE A 118 -2.83 8.34 -4.95
CA PHE A 118 -3.47 8.46 -3.65
C PHE A 118 -2.98 9.68 -2.87
N PHE A 119 -1.68 9.99 -2.95
CA PHE A 119 -1.14 11.25 -2.40
C PHE A 119 -1.83 12.44 -3.06
N THR A 120 -1.90 12.48 -4.40
CA THR A 120 -2.55 13.56 -5.13
C THR A 120 -4.03 13.69 -4.79
N LEU A 121 -4.75 12.58 -4.59
CA LEU A 121 -6.14 12.63 -4.10
C LEU A 121 -6.23 13.33 -2.74
N LEU A 122 -5.36 12.96 -1.80
CA LEU A 122 -5.46 13.41 -0.41
C LEU A 122 -4.98 14.85 -0.20
N THR A 123 -3.98 15.29 -0.98
CA THR A 123 -3.33 16.60 -0.80
C THR A 123 -3.67 17.61 -1.88
N GLY A 124 -4.12 17.16 -3.05
CA GLY A 124 -4.26 17.99 -4.25
C GLY A 124 -2.93 18.35 -4.92
N GLU A 125 -1.80 17.88 -4.38
CA GLU A 125 -0.47 18.14 -4.93
C GLU A 125 -0.05 17.05 -5.91
N GLU A 126 0.66 17.43 -6.97
CA GLU A 126 1.13 16.47 -7.96
C GLU A 126 2.28 15.62 -7.41
N ALA A 127 2.11 14.30 -7.42
CA ALA A 127 3.15 13.33 -7.12
C ALA A 127 3.40 12.41 -8.32
N VAL A 128 4.66 12.01 -8.48
CA VAL A 128 5.07 11.06 -9.52
C VAL A 128 5.83 9.88 -8.91
N PRO A 129 5.84 8.71 -9.57
CA PRO A 129 6.62 7.58 -9.11
C PRO A 129 8.10 7.92 -8.97
N THR A 130 8.75 7.33 -7.96
CA THR A 130 10.16 7.57 -7.67
C THR A 130 11.08 6.87 -8.67
N GLN A 131 10.73 5.66 -9.10
CA GLN A 131 11.50 4.93 -10.11
C GLN A 131 11.31 5.53 -11.51
N ALA A 132 12.42 5.81 -12.18
CA ALA A 132 12.45 6.47 -13.49
C ALA A 132 11.64 5.72 -14.57
N PHE A 133 11.73 4.39 -14.62
CA PHE A 133 10.96 3.59 -15.57
C PHE A 133 9.44 3.69 -15.35
N CYS A 134 9.00 3.62 -14.10
CA CYS A 134 7.58 3.80 -13.76
C CYS A 134 7.12 5.22 -14.13
N ARG A 135 7.94 6.24 -13.86
CA ARG A 135 7.64 7.64 -14.17
C ARG A 135 7.43 7.88 -15.67
N ALA A 136 8.26 7.27 -16.53
CA ALA A 136 8.15 7.44 -17.98
C ALA A 136 6.83 6.89 -18.57
N LEU A 137 6.24 5.88 -17.92
CA LEU A 137 4.99 5.24 -18.36
C LEU A 137 3.78 5.65 -17.51
N TYR A 138 3.99 6.51 -16.52
CA TYR A 138 2.97 6.93 -15.56
C TYR A 138 1.91 7.81 -16.23
N LYS A 139 0.66 7.53 -15.88
CA LYS A 139 -0.50 8.37 -16.20
C LYS A 139 -1.24 8.61 -14.90
N PRO A 140 -1.44 9.88 -14.47
CA PRO A 140 -2.19 10.20 -13.26
C PRO A 140 -3.62 9.67 -13.32
N ARG A 141 -4.08 9.09 -12.21
CA ARG A 141 -5.39 8.46 -12.04
C ARG A 141 -6.03 8.80 -10.69
N ALA A 142 -5.67 9.94 -10.08
CA ALA A 142 -6.28 10.38 -8.82
C ALA A 142 -7.83 10.45 -8.88
N MET A 143 -8.41 10.68 -10.05
CA MET A 143 -9.87 10.69 -10.24
C MET A 143 -10.53 9.29 -10.17
N ASP A 144 -9.75 8.22 -10.23
CA ASP A 144 -10.26 6.84 -10.13
C ASP A 144 -10.74 6.50 -8.71
N PHE A 145 -10.32 7.26 -7.70
CA PHE A 145 -10.79 7.12 -6.33
C PHE A 145 -12.20 7.71 -6.09
N MET A 146 -12.62 8.69 -6.88
CA MET A 146 -13.81 9.51 -6.57
C MET A 146 -15.13 8.80 -6.86
N TYR A 147 -15.16 7.94 -7.87
CA TYR A 147 -16.39 7.33 -8.36
C TYR A 147 -16.25 5.81 -8.38
N ALA A 148 -17.32 5.12 -8.00
CA ALA A 148 -17.39 3.68 -8.18
C ALA A 148 -17.09 3.32 -9.65
N GLY A 149 -16.21 2.34 -9.85
CA GLY A 149 -16.05 1.72 -11.15
C GLY A 149 -17.36 1.08 -11.61
N PRO A 150 -17.53 0.78 -12.91
CA PRO A 150 -18.67 -0.02 -13.34
C PRO A 150 -18.70 -1.30 -12.50
N ILE A 151 -19.82 -1.57 -11.82
CA ILE A 151 -20.05 -2.85 -11.16
C ILE A 151 -19.92 -3.88 -12.28
N ALA A 152 -18.85 -4.66 -12.27
CA ALA A 152 -18.75 -5.79 -13.17
C ALA A 152 -19.92 -6.69 -12.80
N ASN A 153 -20.95 -6.70 -13.64
CA ASN A 153 -21.99 -7.71 -13.62
C ASN A 153 -21.29 -9.03 -14.01
N THR A 154 -20.62 -9.67 -13.06
CA THR A 154 -20.17 -11.04 -13.24
C THR A 154 -21.38 -11.94 -13.10
N VAL A 155 -21.89 -12.36 -14.27
CA VAL A 155 -22.63 -13.61 -14.46
C VAL A 155 -21.74 -14.78 -14.05
#